data_AF-A0A1T4M5Y4-F1
#
_entry.id   AF-A0A1T4M5Y4-F1
#
_cell.length_a   1.000
_cell.length_b   1.000
_cell.length_c   1.000
_cell.angle_alpha   90.00
_cell.angle_beta   90.00
_cell.angle_gamma   90.00
#
_symmetry.space_group_name_H-M   'P 1'
#
loop_
_entity.id
_entity.type
_entity.pdbx_description
1 polymer ?
#
loop_
_entity_poly.entity_id
_entity_poly.type
_entity_poly.pdbx_seq_one_letter_code
_entity_poly.pdbx_strand_id
1 'polypeptide(L)'
;MSGTYGHDIVCSAVSVLSITTANNLERMADISPITEMREGYLYVELPKDLTSEQEKTAQILLTAFVGAIKEVADEYSKFIQLKENKE
;
A
#
# COMPACT_ATOMS: atom_id res chain seq x y z
N MET A 1 -8.27 8.96 -20.26
CA MET A 1 -8.54 10.40 -20.01
C MET A 1 -7.91 10.72 -18.67
N SER A 2 -6.85 11.53 -18.65
CA SER A 2 -6.18 11.93 -17.40
C SER A 2 -7.08 12.94 -16.67
N GLY A 3 -7.23 12.77 -15.37
CA GLY A 3 -8.23 13.46 -14.56
C GLY A 3 -7.83 14.91 -14.31
N THR A 4 -8.82 15.73 -13.97
CA THR A 4 -8.66 17.13 -13.53
C THR A 4 -7.45 17.35 -12.62
N TYR A 5 -6.73 18.46 -12.82
CA TYR A 5 -5.52 18.87 -12.09
C TYR A 5 -5.61 18.50 -10.58
N GLY A 6 -4.79 17.53 -10.14
CA GLY A 6 -4.80 16.96 -8.78
C GLY A 6 -5.08 15.45 -8.72
N HIS A 7 -5.98 14.93 -9.56
CA HIS A 7 -6.31 13.49 -9.55
C HIS A 7 -5.12 12.62 -9.98
N ASP A 8 -4.43 12.98 -11.06
CA ASP A 8 -3.29 12.22 -11.57
C ASP A 8 -2.12 12.17 -10.56
N ILE A 9 -1.96 13.23 -9.75
CA ILE A 9 -0.94 13.32 -8.71
C ILE A 9 -1.25 12.31 -7.59
N VAL A 10 -2.49 12.29 -7.11
CA VAL A 10 -2.92 11.35 -6.06
C VAL A 10 -2.86 9.91 -6.56
N CYS A 11 -3.36 9.62 -7.77
CA CYS A 11 -3.28 8.29 -8.35
C CYS A 11 -1.83 7.81 -8.49
N SER A 12 -0.92 8.67 -8.92
CA SER A 12 0.51 8.35 -9.03
C SER A 12 1.12 8.08 -7.65
N ALA A 13 0.84 8.93 -6.66
CA ALA A 13 1.33 8.77 -5.30
C ALA A 13 0.85 7.45 -4.67
N VAL A 14 -0.45 7.17 -4.72
CA VAL A 14 -1.04 5.92 -4.21
C VAL A 14 -0.43 4.71 -4.91
N SER A 15 -0.32 4.75 -6.24
CA SER A 15 0.24 3.63 -7.02
C SER A 15 1.69 3.35 -6.65
N VAL A 16 2.53 4.39 -6.56
CA VAL A 16 3.94 4.23 -6.19
C VAL A 16 4.06 3.68 -4.78
N LEU A 17 3.32 4.22 -3.81
CA LEU A 17 3.36 3.76 -2.42
C LEU A 17 2.91 2.31 -2.29
N SER A 18 1.78 1.94 -2.88
CA SER A 18 1.20 0.60 -2.72
C SER A 18 2.02 -0.47 -3.43
N ILE A 19 2.44 -0.20 -4.68
CA ILE A 19 3.25 -1.14 -5.48
C ILE A 19 4.64 -1.30 -4.87
N THR A 20 5.26 -0.20 -4.41
CA THR A 20 6.59 -0.27 -3.78
C THR A 20 6.53 -1.04 -2.46
N THR A 21 5.50 -0.83 -1.65
CA THR A 21 5.32 -1.62 -0.42
C THR A 21 5.15 -3.10 -0.73
N ALA A 22 4.32 -3.46 -1.71
CA ALA A 22 4.16 -4.86 -2.14
C ALA A 22 5.50 -5.47 -2.58
N ASN A 23 6.26 -4.75 -3.42
CA ASN A 23 7.58 -5.20 -3.86
C ASN A 23 8.60 -5.32 -2.72
N ASN A 24 8.51 -4.47 -1.69
CA ASN A 24 9.43 -4.51 -0.56
C ASN A 24 9.10 -5.66 0.41
N LEU A 25 7.85 -6.12 0.46
CA LEU A 25 7.52 -7.36 1.17
C LEU A 25 8.30 -8.54 0.56
N GLU A 26 8.41 -8.61 -0.76
CA GLU A 26 9.24 -9.61 -1.44
C GLU A 26 10.74 -9.34 -1.22
N ARG A 27 11.21 -8.13 -1.52
CA ARG A 27 12.66 -7.83 -1.60
C ARG A 27 13.35 -7.69 -0.25
N MET A 28 12.63 -7.24 0.77
CA MET A 28 13.21 -6.90 2.07
C MET A 28 12.72 -7.84 3.18
N ALA A 29 11.48 -8.31 3.10
CA ALA A 29 10.93 -9.24 4.07
C ALA A 29 11.03 -10.70 3.61
N ASP A 30 11.45 -11.00 2.38
CA ASP A 30 11.46 -12.36 1.82
C ASP A 30 10.08 -13.04 1.92
N ILE A 31 9.02 -12.26 1.71
CA ILE A 31 7.62 -12.71 1.72
C ILE A 31 7.09 -12.64 0.31
N SER A 32 6.52 -13.72 -0.21
CA SER A 32 5.72 -13.69 -1.43
C SER A 32 4.25 -13.41 -1.06
N PRO A 33 3.77 -12.15 -1.12
CA PRO A 33 2.38 -11.84 -0.80
C PRO A 33 1.42 -12.43 -1.84
N ILE A 34 0.21 -12.73 -1.40
CA ILE A 34 -0.90 -13.02 -2.30
C ILE A 34 -1.33 -11.67 -2.90
N THR A 35 -1.23 -11.54 -4.22
CA THR A 35 -1.54 -10.28 -4.91
C THR A 35 -2.59 -10.46 -5.99
N GLU A 36 -3.46 -9.47 -6.12
CA GLU A 36 -4.38 -9.36 -7.26
C GLU A 36 -4.33 -7.93 -7.79
N MET A 37 -4.02 -7.77 -9.07
CA MET A 37 -3.92 -6.47 -9.72
C MET A 37 -4.83 -6.42 -10.95
N ARG A 38 -5.66 -5.38 -11.02
CA ARG A 38 -6.50 -5.04 -12.18
C ARG A 38 -6.47 -3.53 -12.38
N GLU A 39 -7.07 -3.04 -13.47
CA GLU A 39 -7.15 -1.60 -13.71
C GLU A 39 -7.88 -0.90 -12.55
N GLY A 40 -7.19 0.01 -11.86
CA GLY A 40 -7.71 0.73 -10.69
C GLY A 40 -7.87 -0.11 -9.42
N TYR A 41 -7.30 -1.32 -9.36
CA TYR A 41 -7.41 -2.22 -8.21
C TYR A 41 -6.08 -2.91 -7.90
N LEU A 42 -5.70 -2.89 -6.61
CA LEU A 42 -4.58 -3.65 -6.07
C LEU A 42 -4.99 -4.25 -4.73
N TYR A 43 -4.84 -5.56 -4.62
CA TYR A 43 -4.97 -6.33 -3.40
C TYR A 43 -3.63 -6.95 -3.04
N VAL A 44 -3.30 -6.93 -1.75
CA VAL A 44 -2.07 -7.51 -1.20
C VAL A 44 -2.43 -8.12 0.16
N GLU A 45 -2.11 -9.40 0.33
CA GLU A 45 -2.32 -10.14 1.57
C GLU A 45 -1.04 -10.91 1.94
N LEU A 46 -0.71 -10.90 3.24
CA LEU A 46 0.42 -11.68 3.76
C LEU A 46 0.01 -13.14 3.91
N PRO A 47 0.87 -14.11 3.56
CA PRO A 47 0.61 -15.52 3.86
C PRO A 47 0.56 -15.76 5.37
N LYS A 48 -0.09 -16.85 5.80
CA LYS A 48 -0.34 -17.13 7.23
C LYS A 48 0.90 -17.62 8.00
N ASP A 49 1.81 -18.29 7.31
CA ASP A 49 2.95 -18.97 7.94
C ASP A 49 4.23 -18.15 7.75
N LEU A 50 4.32 -17.01 8.44
CA LEU A 50 5.51 -16.16 8.45
C LEU A 50 6.39 -16.48 9.66
N THR A 51 7.71 -16.40 9.47
CA THR A 51 8.64 -16.37 10.60
C THR A 51 8.53 -15.05 11.35
N SER A 52 8.94 -15.02 12.62
CA SER A 52 8.91 -13.78 13.42
C SER A 52 9.73 -12.63 12.83
N GLU A 53 10.79 -12.93 12.07
CA GLU A 53 11.59 -11.92 11.37
C GLU A 53 10.84 -11.33 10.17
N GLN A 54 10.18 -12.19 9.39
CA GLN A 54 9.34 -11.80 8.27
C GLN A 54 8.14 -10.97 8.76
N GLU A 55 7.44 -11.41 9.81
CA GLU A 55 6.33 -10.65 10.42
C GLU A 55 6.77 -9.27 10.88
N LYS A 56 7.91 -9.20 11.59
CA LYS A 56 8.46 -7.92 12.06
C LYS A 56 8.76 -6.98 10.91
N THR A 57 9.40 -7.47 9.86
CA THR A 57 9.78 -6.66 8.69
C THR A 57 8.53 -6.22 7.91
N ALA A 58 7.58 -7.13 7.71
CA ALA A 58 6.30 -6.83 7.09
C ALA A 58 5.53 -5.76 7.87
N GLN A 59 5.48 -5.87 9.20
CA GLN A 59 4.81 -4.89 10.05
C GLN A 59 5.46 -3.51 9.92
N ILE A 60 6.79 -3.43 9.86
CA ILE A 60 7.50 -2.16 9.66
C ILE A 60 7.10 -1.54 8.31
N LEU A 61 7.14 -2.32 7.23
CA LEU A 61 6.81 -1.87 5.87
C LEU A 61 5.34 -1.42 5.76
N LEU A 62 4.41 -2.20 6.30
CA LEU A 62 2.97 -1.87 6.30
C LEU A 62 2.67 -0.66 7.19
N THR A 63 3.33 -0.53 8.35
CA THR A 63 3.18 0.65 9.21
C THR A 63 3.68 1.91 8.51
N ALA A 64 4.83 1.83 7.82
CA ALA A 64 5.36 2.93 7.03
C ALA A 64 4.41 3.32 5.88
N PHE A 65 3.82 2.33 5.20
CA PHE A 65 2.82 2.54 4.15
C PHE A 65 1.57 3.25 4.67
N VAL A 66 1.00 2.80 5.80
CA VAL A 66 -0.16 3.42 6.43
C VAL A 66 0.14 4.87 6.80
N GLY A 67 1.32 5.15 7.36
CA GLY A 67 1.76 6.52 7.65
C GLY A 67 1.78 7.40 6.39
N ALA A 68 2.45 6.94 5.34
CA ALA A 68 2.59 7.69 4.09
C ALA A 68 1.23 7.92 3.38
N ILE A 69 0.37 6.90 3.31
CA ILE A 69 -0.96 7.06 2.69
C ILE A 69 -1.86 7.99 3.52
N LYS A 70 -1.72 7.99 4.85
CA LYS A 70 -2.44 8.91 5.70
C LYS A 70 -2.03 10.37 5.44
N GLU A 71 -0.74 10.64 5.27
CA GLU A 71 -0.25 11.97 4.88
C GLU A 71 -0.85 12.41 3.52
N VAL A 72 -0.85 11.52 2.51
CA VAL A 72 -1.49 11.79 1.22
C VAL A 72 -3.00 12.04 1.38
N ALA A 73 -3.67 11.28 2.26
CA ALA A 73 -5.10 11.44 2.50
C ALA A 73 -5.46 12.73 3.24
N ASP A 74 -4.61 13.20 4.14
CA ASP A 74 -4.81 14.46 4.84
C ASP A 74 -4.63 15.65 3.87
N GLU A 75 -3.63 15.61 2.99
CA GLU A 75 -3.37 16.66 2.00
C GLU A 75 -4.40 16.67 0.85
N TYR A 76 -4.85 15.49 0.42
CA TYR A 76 -5.71 15.31 -0.75
C TYR A 76 -7.07 14.64 -0.42
N SER A 77 -7.65 14.95 0.73
CA SER A 77 -8.90 14.34 1.25
C SER A 77 -10.12 14.38 0.31
N LYS A 78 -10.11 15.22 -0.72
CA LYS A 78 -11.14 15.26 -1.77
C LYS A 78 -11.05 14.10 -2.77
N PHE A 79 -9.90 13.43 -2.86
CA PHE A 79 -9.59 12.45 -3.91
C PHE A 79 -9.35 11.03 -3.38
N ILE A 80 -9.06 10.87 -2.09
CA ILE A 80 -8.76 9.59 -1.47
C ILE A 80 -9.49 9.45 -0.14
N GLN A 81 -9.94 8.23 0.16
CA GLN A 81 -10.49 7.86 1.45
C GLN A 81 -9.71 6.68 2.00
N LEU A 82 -9.14 6.83 3.20
CA LEU A 82 -8.50 5.75 3.94
C LEU A 82 -9.51 5.13 4.92
N LYS A 83 -9.59 3.81 4.95
CA LYS A 83 -10.38 3.04 5.92
C LYS A 83 -9.48 2.00 6.58
N GLU A 84 -9.43 2.02 7.90
CA GLU A 84 -8.70 1.03 8.70
C GLU A 84 -9.73 0.11 9.34
N ASN A 85 -9.72 -1.17 8.95
CA ASN A 85 -10.51 -2.19 9.61
C ASN A 85 -9.60 -2.86 10.64
N LYS A 86 -9.95 -2.76 11.92
CA LYS A 86 -9.36 -3.61 12.95
C LYS A 86 -10.19 -4.89 12.99
N GLU A 87 -9.60 -5.99 12.56
CA GLU A 87 -10.13 -7.32 12.87
C GLU A 87 -9.94 -7.66 14.34
#